data_AF-A0A919G499-F1
#
_entry.id   AF-A0A919G499-F1
#
_cell.length_a   1.000
_cell.length_b   1.000
_cell.length_c   1.000
_cell.angle_alpha   90.00
_cell.angle_beta   90.00
_cell.angle_gamma   90.00
#
_symmetry.space_group_name_H-M   'P 1'
#
loop_
_entity.id
_entity.type
_entity.pdbx_description
1 polymer ?
#
loop_
_entity_poly.entity_id
_entity_poly.type
_entity_poly.pdbx_seq_one_letter_code
_entity_poly.pdbx_strand_id
1 'polypeptide(L)'
;MHTLFGVLLIVHGLITLAISAGSFAPQGNIPNPRWLRWWPSELGQSWIFPGMGWPGGVIWLVAGLLLLGAGLGFLGFLVPVAWWIPLAIAGAIIGLVALILYFHPYYVLAVLLNVGILWVGLRPDSSLAAFFGIR
;
A
#
# COMPACT_ATOMS: atom_id res chain seq x y z
N MET A 1 -2.76 19.62 7.93
CA MET A 1 -3.37 18.53 7.13
C MET A 1 -2.42 18.01 6.07
N HIS A 2 -1.76 18.88 5.30
CA HIS A 2 -0.74 18.51 4.30
C HIS A 2 0.31 17.53 4.84
N THR A 3 1.10 17.91 5.86
CA THR A 3 2.17 17.08 6.41
C THR A 3 1.68 15.71 6.91
N LEU A 4 0.50 15.67 7.53
CA LEU A 4 -0.09 14.43 8.02
C LEU A 4 -0.36 13.45 6.86
N PHE A 5 -0.94 13.93 5.75
CA PHE A 5 -1.20 13.09 4.58
C PHE A 5 0.09 12.53 3.98
N GLY A 6 1.10 13.38 3.78
CA GLY A 6 2.41 12.93 3.28
C GLY A 6 3.05 11.88 4.18
N VAL A 7 3.03 12.09 5.49
CA VAL A 7 3.55 11.12 6.48
C VAL A 7 2.75 9.81 6.44
N LEU A 8 1.42 9.87 6.36
CA LEU A 8 0.59 8.67 6.26
C LEU A 8 0.88 7.88 4.98
N LEU A 9 1.11 8.55 3.85
CA LEU A 9 1.51 7.90 2.60
C LEU A 9 2.87 7.19 2.74
N ILE A 10 3.85 7.86 3.37
CA ILE A 10 5.17 7.30 3.66
C ILE A 10 5.03 6.06 4.55
N VAL A 11 4.30 6.17 5.66
CA VAL A 11 4.07 5.05 6.59
C VAL A 11 3.37 3.90 5.88
N HIS A 12 2.37 4.18 5.04
CA HIS A 12 1.69 3.16 4.25
C HIS A 12 2.65 2.45 3.27
N GLY A 13 3.51 3.21 2.59
CA GLY A 13 4.57 2.67 1.74
C GLY A 13 5.56 1.79 2.51
N LEU A 14 6.05 2.26 3.66
CA LEU A 14 6.98 1.51 4.51
C LEU A 14 6.39 0.21 5.05
N ILE A 15 5.12 0.21 5.46
CA ILE A 15 4.41 -1.02 5.87
C ILE A 15 4.33 -1.99 4.69
N THR A 16 3.98 -1.49 3.50
CA THR A 16 3.91 -2.29 2.27
C THR A 16 5.28 -2.91 1.92
N LEU A 17 6.38 -2.16 2.11
CA LEU A 17 7.75 -2.67 1.96
C LEU A 17 8.10 -3.74 3.01
N ALA A 18 7.62 -3.61 4.25
CA ALA A 18 7.84 -4.63 5.27
C ALA A 18 7.13 -5.95 4.91
N ILE A 19 5.92 -5.89 4.32
CA ILE A 19 5.20 -7.07 3.82
C ILE A 19 5.98 -7.74 2.68
N SER A 20 6.61 -6.95 1.80
CA SER A 20 7.49 -7.48 0.75
C SER A 20 8.66 -8.29 1.33
N ALA A 21 9.34 -7.76 2.36
CA ALA A 21 10.44 -8.48 3.01
C ALA A 21 9.98 -9.83 3.59
N GLY A 22 8.81 -9.87 4.25
CA GLY A 22 8.20 -11.10 4.75
C GLY A 22 7.81 -12.10 3.65
N SER A 23 7.57 -11.63 2.42
CA SER A 23 7.24 -12.48 1.27
C SER A 23 8.48 -13.16 0.67
N PHE A 24 9.64 -12.49 0.67
CA PHE A 24 10.89 -13.06 0.18
C PHE A 24 11.52 -14.07 1.13
N ALA A 25 11.31 -13.89 2.44
CA ALA A 25 11.82 -14.78 3.48
C ALA A 25 10.71 -15.10 4.48
N PRO A 26 9.75 -15.97 4.12
CA PRO A 26 8.61 -16.28 4.96
C PRO A 26 9.09 -16.94 6.27
N GLN A 27 8.95 -16.21 7.38
CA GLN A 27 9.26 -16.71 8.72
C GLN A 27 8.02 -17.38 9.31
N GLY A 28 7.76 -18.62 8.88
CA GLY A 28 6.74 -19.47 9.45
C GLY A 28 5.32 -18.89 9.42
N ASN A 29 4.44 -19.57 10.14
CA ASN A 29 3.03 -19.30 10.21
C ASN A 29 2.76 -18.42 11.45
N ILE A 30 2.21 -17.21 11.25
CA ILE A 30 1.76 -16.36 12.36
C ILE A 30 0.30 -16.73 12.66
N PRO A 31 0.02 -17.37 13.82
CA PRO A 31 -1.31 -17.87 14.10
C PRO A 31 -2.35 -16.78 14.16
N ASN A 32 -3.51 -17.05 13.56
CA ASN A 32 -4.65 -16.15 13.65
C ASN A 32 -5.07 -15.95 15.12
N PRO A 33 -5.41 -14.71 15.52
CA PRO A 33 -5.94 -14.44 16.84
C PRO A 33 -7.29 -15.15 17.02
N ARG A 34 -7.73 -15.30 18.27
CA ARG A 34 -8.98 -16.02 18.60
C ARG A 34 -10.19 -15.56 17.78
N TRP A 35 -10.35 -14.26 17.56
CA TRP A 35 -11.48 -13.67 16.83
C TRP A 35 -11.44 -13.91 15.31
N LEU A 36 -10.29 -14.34 14.76
CA LEU A 36 -10.10 -14.58 13.32
C LEU A 36 -9.86 -16.06 13.00
N ARG A 37 -10.08 -16.97 13.96
CA ARG A 37 -9.88 -18.42 13.76
C ARG A 37 -10.80 -19.05 12.71
N TRP A 38 -11.86 -18.35 12.31
CA TRP A 38 -12.74 -18.76 11.22
C TRP A 38 -12.10 -18.56 9.84
N TRP A 39 -11.03 -17.76 9.75
CA TRP A 39 -10.27 -17.56 8.51
C TRP A 39 -9.31 -18.74 8.28
N PRO A 40 -9.29 -19.36 7.08
CA PRO A 40 -8.66 -20.65 6.87
C PRO A 40 -7.13 -20.60 6.71
N SER A 41 -6.55 -19.43 6.40
CA SER A 41 -5.09 -19.27 6.24
C SER A 41 -4.52 -18.41 7.35
N GLU A 42 -3.29 -18.71 7.75
CA GLU A 42 -2.54 -17.90 8.72
C GLU A 42 -1.90 -16.68 8.05
N LEU A 43 -1.63 -15.66 8.85
CA LEU A 43 -0.92 -14.47 8.37
C LEU A 43 0.49 -14.90 7.93
N GLY A 44 0.89 -14.51 6.72
CA GLY A 44 2.09 -15.01 6.04
C GLY A 44 1.74 -15.93 4.85
N GLN A 45 0.65 -16.67 4.90
CA GLN A 45 0.31 -17.73 3.92
C GLN A 45 -0.95 -17.46 3.10
N SER A 46 -1.45 -16.23 3.07
CA SER A 46 -2.74 -15.91 2.45
C SER A 46 -2.68 -15.67 0.94
N TRP A 47 -1.64 -16.15 0.27
CA TRP A 47 -1.58 -16.13 -1.19
C TRP A 47 -2.64 -17.06 -1.77
N ILE A 48 -3.40 -16.58 -2.75
CA ILE A 48 -4.40 -17.39 -3.47
C ILE A 48 -3.72 -18.52 -4.27
N PHE A 49 -2.52 -18.25 -4.80
CA PHE A 49 -1.75 -19.22 -5.56
C PHE A 49 -0.54 -19.72 -4.77
N PRO A 50 -0.23 -21.02 -4.82
CA PRO A 50 0.99 -21.56 -4.24
C PRO A 50 2.23 -20.99 -4.96
N GLY A 51 3.34 -20.82 -4.24
CA GLY A 51 4.61 -20.35 -4.81
C GLY A 51 4.73 -18.82 -5.00
N MET A 52 3.74 -18.05 -4.54
CA MET A 52 3.72 -16.60 -4.68
C MET A 52 4.68 -15.84 -3.75
N GLY A 53 5.53 -16.50 -2.97
CA GLY A 53 6.48 -15.82 -2.06
C GLY A 53 7.35 -14.78 -2.78
N TRP A 54 8.14 -15.21 -3.77
CA TRP A 54 9.01 -14.30 -4.52
C TRP A 54 8.23 -13.35 -5.45
N PRO A 55 7.31 -13.83 -6.32
CA PRO A 55 6.56 -12.93 -7.21
C PRO A 55 5.72 -11.92 -6.43
N GLY A 56 5.06 -12.38 -5.37
CA GLY A 56 4.30 -11.55 -4.45
C GLY A 56 5.16 -10.53 -3.72
N GLY A 57 6.35 -10.92 -3.28
CA GLY A 57 7.34 -10.01 -2.70
C GLY A 57 7.71 -8.87 -3.65
N VAL A 58 7.90 -9.15 -4.94
CA VAL A 58 8.16 -8.12 -5.95
C VAL A 58 6.97 -7.18 -6.13
N ILE A 59 5.74 -7.71 -6.18
CA ILE A 59 4.53 -6.88 -6.32
C ILE A 59 4.41 -5.93 -5.12
N TRP A 60 4.59 -6.45 -3.88
CA TRP A 60 4.61 -5.63 -2.68
C TRP A 60 5.74 -4.60 -2.67
N LEU A 61 6.93 -4.98 -3.13
CA LEU A 61 8.09 -4.09 -3.21
C LEU A 61 7.77 -2.89 -4.09
N VAL A 62 7.28 -3.16 -5.31
CA VAL A 62 6.94 -2.12 -6.28
C VAL A 62 5.83 -1.22 -5.75
N ALA A 63 4.75 -1.78 -5.20
CA ALA A 63 3.68 -1.00 -4.58
C ALA A 63 4.20 -0.09 -3.46
N GLY A 64 5.01 -0.65 -2.55
CA GLY A 64 5.57 0.07 -1.42
C GLY A 64 6.52 1.20 -1.82
N LEU A 65 7.39 0.97 -2.82
CA LEU A 65 8.29 2.00 -3.34
C LEU A 65 7.53 3.14 -4.02
N LEU A 66 6.47 2.84 -4.77
CA LEU A 66 5.64 3.86 -5.42
C LEU A 66 4.89 4.71 -4.38
N LEU A 67 4.30 4.08 -3.37
CA LEU A 67 3.61 4.79 -2.28
C LEU A 67 4.57 5.62 -1.43
N LEU A 68 5.76 5.09 -1.12
CA LEU A 68 6.81 5.82 -0.44
C LEU A 68 7.26 7.03 -1.26
N GLY A 69 7.57 6.82 -2.54
CA GLY A 69 7.97 7.87 -3.47
C GLY A 69 6.89 8.94 -3.64
N ALA A 70 5.62 8.54 -3.67
CA ALA A 70 4.49 9.47 -3.71
C ALA A 70 4.41 10.35 -2.45
N GLY A 71 4.64 9.78 -1.26
CA GLY A 71 4.63 10.54 -0.01
C GLY A 71 5.80 11.53 0.08
N LEU A 72 6.99 11.09 -0.37
CA LEU A 72 8.17 11.95 -0.49
C LEU A 72 7.96 13.08 -1.50
N GLY A 73 7.39 12.77 -2.67
CA GLY A 73 7.07 13.74 -3.71
C GLY A 73 6.01 14.74 -3.28
N PHE A 74 4.98 14.28 -2.56
CA PHE A 74 3.94 15.13 -2.01
C PHE A 74 4.52 16.16 -1.03
N LEU A 75 5.50 15.77 -0.21
CA LEU A 75 6.21 16.68 0.71
C LEU A 75 7.30 17.52 0.03
N GLY A 76 7.56 17.33 -1.27
CA GLY A 76 8.60 18.04 -2.01
C GLY A 76 10.02 17.62 -1.62
N PHE A 77 10.21 16.37 -1.16
CA PHE A 77 11.50 15.85 -0.72
C PHE A 77 11.94 14.66 -1.58
N LEU A 78 13.15 14.70 -2.16
CA LEU A 78 13.78 13.67 -3.01
C LEU A 78 13.06 13.29 -4.32
N VAL A 79 11.75 13.42 -4.41
CA VAL A 79 10.93 13.11 -5.60
C VAL A 79 10.27 14.40 -6.09
N PRO A 80 10.22 14.67 -7.41
CA PRO A 80 9.53 15.84 -7.95
C PRO A 80 8.05 15.87 -7.55
N VAL A 81 7.55 17.03 -7.10
CA VAL A 81 6.15 17.20 -6.68
C VAL A 81 5.19 16.79 -7.80
N ALA A 82 5.48 17.09 -9.06
CA ALA A 82 4.64 16.71 -10.20
C ALA A 82 4.37 15.20 -10.31
N TRP A 83 5.18 14.35 -9.67
CA TRP A 83 5.07 12.89 -9.77
C TRP A 83 4.27 12.27 -8.62
N TRP A 84 3.88 13.02 -7.59
CA TRP A 84 3.25 12.41 -6.41
C TRP A 84 1.93 11.71 -6.74
N ILE A 85 1.08 12.33 -7.59
CA ILE A 85 -0.22 11.77 -8.00
C ILE A 85 -0.06 10.48 -8.81
N PRO A 86 0.68 10.46 -9.94
CA PRO A 86 0.81 9.23 -10.73
C PRO A 86 1.47 8.10 -9.93
N LEU A 87 2.43 8.41 -9.05
CA LEU A 87 3.04 7.41 -8.16
C LEU A 87 2.03 6.87 -7.14
N ALA A 88 1.21 7.72 -6.53
CA ALA A 88 0.19 7.31 -5.56
C ALA A 88 -0.85 6.40 -6.20
N ILE A 89 -1.33 6.77 -7.40
CA ILE A 89 -2.31 5.98 -8.17
C ILE A 89 -1.71 4.64 -8.56
N ALA A 90 -0.51 4.63 -9.16
CA ALA A 90 0.15 3.40 -9.59
C ALA A 90 0.42 2.46 -8.40
N GLY A 91 0.96 3.00 -7.30
CA GLY A 91 1.18 2.27 -6.06
C GLY A 91 -0.11 1.68 -5.51
N ALA A 92 -1.22 2.44 -5.54
CA ALA A 92 -2.50 1.98 -5.05
C ALA A 92 -3.14 0.90 -5.91
N ILE A 93 -3.05 0.99 -7.23
CA ILE A 93 -3.51 -0.06 -8.15
C ILE A 93 -2.74 -1.35 -7.90
N ILE A 94 -1.40 -1.27 -7.87
CA ILE A 94 -0.56 -2.46 -7.67
C ILE A 94 -0.77 -3.04 -6.27
N GLY A 95 -0.93 -2.20 -5.24
CA GLY A 95 -1.28 -2.61 -3.90
C GLY A 95 -2.62 -3.35 -3.82
N LEU A 96 -3.66 -2.89 -4.53
CA LEU A 96 -4.94 -3.61 -4.62
C LEU A 96 -4.81 -4.93 -5.36
N VAL A 97 -4.01 -5.01 -6.43
CA VAL A 97 -3.71 -6.28 -7.11
C VAL A 97 -3.02 -7.24 -6.14
N ALA A 98 -2.04 -6.76 -5.37
CA ALA A 98 -1.37 -7.55 -4.35
C ALA A 98 -2.35 -8.06 -3.28
N LEU A 99 -3.29 -7.22 -2.82
CA LEU A 99 -4.32 -7.56 -1.83
C LEU A 99 -5.35 -8.56 -2.36
N ILE A 100 -5.71 -8.48 -3.65
CA ILE A 100 -6.55 -9.48 -4.30
C ILE A 100 -5.82 -10.83 -4.31
N LEU A 101 -4.54 -10.84 -4.66
CA LEU A 101 -3.73 -12.06 -4.71
C LEU A 101 -3.34 -12.59 -3.32
N TYR A 102 -3.32 -11.72 -2.31
CA TYR A 102 -2.96 -11.99 -0.92
C TYR A 102 -4.13 -11.66 0.02
N PHE A 103 -5.20 -12.43 -0.11
CA PHE A 103 -6.46 -12.10 0.53
C PHE A 103 -6.49 -12.52 2.01
N HIS A 104 -6.45 -11.54 2.92
CA HIS A 104 -6.59 -11.76 4.36
C HIS A 104 -7.39 -10.62 5.02
N PRO A 105 -8.36 -10.90 5.90
CA PRO A 105 -9.16 -9.87 6.59
C PRO A 105 -8.37 -8.79 7.33
N TYR A 106 -7.13 -9.07 7.76
CA TYR A 106 -6.26 -8.09 8.40
C TYR A 106 -5.94 -6.87 7.53
N TYR A 107 -6.04 -7.01 6.21
CA TYR A 107 -5.70 -5.95 5.28
C TYR A 107 -6.88 -5.05 4.89
N VAL A 108 -8.02 -5.11 5.59
CA VAL A 108 -9.17 -4.24 5.26
C VAL A 108 -8.79 -2.76 5.26
N LEU A 109 -7.93 -2.33 6.19
CA LEU A 109 -7.44 -0.96 6.24
C LEU A 109 -6.57 -0.63 5.02
N ALA A 110 -5.72 -1.56 4.58
CA ALA A 110 -4.92 -1.36 3.37
C ALA A 110 -5.82 -1.24 2.12
N VAL A 111 -6.88 -2.05 2.01
CA VAL A 111 -7.87 -1.92 0.93
C VAL A 111 -8.50 -0.53 0.97
N LEU A 112 -8.99 -0.08 2.13
CA LEU A 112 -9.63 1.23 2.28
C LEU A 112 -8.68 2.38 1.95
N LEU A 113 -7.41 2.30 2.37
CA LEU A 113 -6.39 3.30 2.07
C LEU A 113 -6.12 3.39 0.57
N ASN A 114 -5.94 2.25 -0.11
CA ASN A 114 -5.69 2.25 -1.55
C ASN A 114 -6.90 2.76 -2.34
N VAL A 115 -8.12 2.34 -1.97
CA VAL A 115 -9.36 2.89 -2.56
C VAL A 115 -9.48 4.38 -2.31
N GLY A 116 -9.16 4.86 -1.11
CA GLY A 116 -9.15 6.27 -0.77
C GLY A 116 -8.14 7.07 -1.60
N ILE A 117 -6.93 6.53 -1.82
CA ILE A 117 -5.93 7.13 -2.69
C ILE A 117 -6.44 7.24 -4.13
N LEU A 118 -7.05 6.18 -4.68
CA LEU A 118 -7.61 6.22 -6.04
C LEU A 118 -8.77 7.21 -6.15
N TRP A 119 -9.67 7.20 -5.17
CA TRP A 119 -10.78 8.12 -5.11
C TRP A 119 -10.34 9.59 -5.10
N VAL A 120 -9.23 9.88 -4.42
CA VAL A 120 -8.64 11.22 -4.36
C VAL A 120 -7.85 11.51 -5.64
N GLY A 121 -6.93 10.65 -6.05
CA GLY A 121 -6.01 10.87 -7.17
C GLY A 121 -6.67 10.90 -8.55
N LEU A 122 -7.83 10.24 -8.72
CA LEU A 122 -8.56 10.22 -9.98
C LEU A 122 -9.55 11.38 -10.14
N ARG A 123 -9.64 12.27 -9.15
CA ARG A 123 -10.49 13.46 -9.26
C ARG A 123 -9.89 14.49 -10.24
N PRO A 124 -10.66 14.98 -11.21
CA PRO A 124 -10.16 15.87 -12.27
C PRO A 124 -9.92 17.33 -11.84
N ASP A 125 -10.16 17.69 -10.57
CA ASP A 125 -10.32 19.07 -10.14
C ASP A 125 -9.23 19.61 -9.19
N SER A 126 -9.01 20.93 -9.29
CA SER A 126 -8.11 21.75 -8.46
C SER A 126 -8.42 21.75 -6.96
N SER A 127 -9.49 21.05 -6.55
CA SER A 127 -9.87 20.85 -5.15
C SER A 127 -8.83 20.04 -4.39
N LEU A 128 -8.04 19.19 -5.03
CA LEU A 128 -6.92 18.48 -4.38
C LEU A 128 -5.83 19.45 -3.92
N ALA A 129 -5.44 20.38 -4.81
CA ALA A 129 -4.47 21.42 -4.49
C ALA A 129 -4.99 22.32 -3.34
N ALA A 130 -6.27 22.71 -3.38
CA ALA A 130 -6.90 23.50 -2.33
C ALA A 130 -7.07 22.73 -1.00
N PHE A 131 -7.49 21.46 -1.06
CA PHE A 131 -7.73 20.59 0.10
C PHE A 131 -6.43 20.24 0.82
N PHE A 132 -5.38 19.95 0.05
CA PHE A 132 -4.06 19.67 0.60
C PHE A 132 -3.23 20.94 0.81
N GLY A 133 -3.67 22.11 0.34
CA GLY A 133 -2.90 23.35 0.44
C GLY A 133 -1.60 23.33 -0.37
N ILE A 134 -1.54 22.56 -1.45
CA ILE A 134 -0.45 22.58 -2.43
C ILE A 134 -0.71 23.81 -3.32
N ARG A 135 0.17 24.82 -3.26
CA ARG A 135 0.15 25.97 -4.19
C ARG A 135 1.03 25.71 -5.40
#